data_AF-A0A970X452-F1
#
_entry.id   AF-A0A970X452-F1
#
_cell.length_a   1.000
_cell.length_b   1.000
_cell.length_c   1.000
_cell.angle_alpha   90.00
_cell.angle_beta   90.00
_cell.angle_gamma   90.00
#
_symmetry.space_group_name_H-M   'P 1'
#
loop_
_entity.id
_entity.type
_entity.pdbx_description
1 polymer ?
#
loop_
_entity_poly.entity_id
_entity_poly.type
_entity_poly.pdbx_seq_one_letter_code
_entity_poly.pdbx_strand_id
1 'polypeptide(L)'
;DLKAVAKYYYSRTYNNDANHLEDQPKDKKNYLNRFVAYHCFNRILLSSRFIKDYATPHHFPQYDMYEYIETMLENTLMEVHLDRDYVVPNSEYGLLNDMGKPSKAAMFTNYQNMPSGGSLNGYYHEITKPLFYSTDFIADISSKRLRLEACSFFPEIATNNMRGNNPTAVAGVVGKTHAYLLPNGYLDGMQASANTRFTYIGACAAYEDYQGDEIYLRGTYNFTIQTSPIPAGTYEIRMGYQPTAYRGIAQLYWDSVPCGIPLNLSLLADDPEIGYETPGSVPEDLKGFENDKMMHNRGYMKGPSSYYCFGHWYGYDADNARLSRQSLRRVLGTYTFTETKKHYFTVISLGSTAGDTQFMLDYLEFCPTELLETEGID
;
A
#
# COMPACT_ATOMS: atom_id res chain seq x y z
N ASP A 1 -17.53 -26.69 -16.23
CA ASP A 1 -17.80 -27.13 -14.85
C ASP A 1 -16.85 -26.38 -13.90
N LEU A 2 -17.40 -25.52 -13.02
CA LEU A 2 -16.61 -24.73 -12.07
C LEU A 2 -15.94 -25.59 -11.00
N LYS A 3 -16.55 -26.73 -10.61
CA LYS A 3 -15.96 -27.64 -9.62
C LYS A 3 -14.65 -28.24 -10.13
N ALA A 4 -14.66 -28.72 -11.37
CA ALA A 4 -13.46 -29.25 -12.01
C ALA A 4 -12.34 -28.19 -12.14
N VAL A 5 -12.69 -26.96 -12.53
CA VAL A 5 -11.74 -25.84 -12.63
C VAL A 5 -11.15 -25.49 -11.26
N ALA A 6 -12.00 -25.34 -10.24
CA ALA A 6 -11.56 -25.06 -8.88
C ALA A 6 -10.64 -26.16 -8.34
N LYS A 7 -11.03 -27.44 -8.51
CA LYS A 7 -10.21 -28.60 -8.14
C LYS A 7 -8.85 -28.58 -8.83
N TYR A 8 -8.79 -28.24 -10.12
CA TYR A 8 -7.54 -28.17 -10.87
C TYR A 8 -6.55 -27.17 -10.24
N TYR A 9 -6.95 -25.92 -10.03
CA TYR A 9 -6.03 -24.91 -9.50
C TYR A 9 -5.75 -25.08 -8.00
N TYR A 10 -6.79 -25.28 -7.19
CA TYR A 10 -6.65 -25.21 -5.74
C TYR A 10 -6.10 -26.49 -5.10
N SER A 11 -6.19 -27.66 -5.76
CA SER A 11 -5.50 -28.87 -5.27
C SER A 11 -3.98 -28.73 -5.32
N ARG A 12 -3.47 -27.96 -6.29
CA ARG A 12 -2.04 -27.66 -6.46
C ARG A 12 -1.56 -26.61 -5.47
N THR A 13 -2.35 -25.55 -5.26
CA THR A 13 -2.00 -24.50 -4.30
C THR A 13 -2.07 -24.97 -2.84
N TYR A 14 -3.08 -25.79 -2.49
CA TYR A 14 -3.37 -26.18 -1.11
C TYR A 14 -3.18 -27.67 -0.86
N ASN A 15 -2.15 -28.26 -1.48
CA ASN A 15 -1.66 -29.61 -1.23
C ASN A 15 -2.75 -30.66 -0.95
N ASN A 16 -3.74 -30.75 -1.84
CA ASN A 16 -4.79 -31.75 -1.75
C ASN A 16 -5.74 -31.68 -0.52
N ASP A 17 -5.77 -30.56 0.22
CA ASP A 17 -6.57 -30.33 1.44
C ASP A 17 -8.05 -30.73 1.33
N ALA A 18 -8.63 -30.68 0.12
CA ALA A 18 -10.07 -30.78 -0.10
C ALA A 18 -10.54 -32.03 -0.85
N ASN A 19 -9.66 -33.01 -1.08
CA ASN A 19 -10.00 -34.19 -1.89
C ASN A 19 -11.16 -35.03 -1.34
N HIS A 20 -11.48 -34.88 -0.05
CA HIS A 20 -12.58 -35.56 0.65
C HIS A 20 -13.80 -34.67 0.91
N LEU A 21 -13.79 -33.42 0.43
CA LEU A 21 -14.77 -32.39 0.77
C LEU A 21 -15.69 -32.02 -0.40
N GLU A 22 -15.78 -32.84 -1.47
CA GLU A 22 -16.50 -32.48 -2.71
C GLU A 22 -17.98 -32.14 -2.48
N ASP A 23 -18.63 -32.82 -1.52
CA ASP A 23 -20.03 -32.60 -1.14
C ASP A 23 -20.21 -31.59 0.00
N GLN A 24 -19.14 -30.92 0.43
CA GLN A 24 -19.13 -29.96 1.54
C GLN A 24 -18.72 -28.55 1.06
N PRO A 25 -19.52 -27.89 0.20
CA PRO A 25 -19.15 -26.62 -0.44
C PRO A 25 -19.07 -25.41 0.51
N LYS A 26 -19.50 -25.57 1.77
CA LYS A 26 -19.40 -24.53 2.82
C LYS A 26 -18.12 -24.64 3.65
N ASP A 27 -17.38 -25.74 3.53
CA ASP A 27 -16.11 -25.89 4.23
C ASP A 27 -15.05 -24.97 3.58
N LYS A 28 -14.32 -24.19 4.39
CA LYS A 28 -13.30 -23.26 3.90
C LYS A 28 -12.14 -23.95 3.17
N LYS A 29 -11.92 -25.24 3.43
CA LYS A 29 -10.92 -26.03 2.72
C LYS A 29 -11.41 -26.52 1.36
N ASN A 30 -12.72 -26.58 1.11
CA ASN A 30 -13.30 -27.00 -0.17
C ASN A 30 -12.78 -26.14 -1.35
N TYR A 31 -12.38 -26.77 -2.45
CA TYR A 31 -11.82 -26.04 -3.60
C TYR A 31 -12.79 -25.06 -4.25
N LEU A 32 -14.06 -25.43 -4.40
CA LEU A 32 -15.07 -24.52 -4.95
C LEU A 32 -15.30 -23.34 -3.98
N ASN A 33 -15.32 -23.59 -2.68
CA ASN A 33 -15.42 -22.54 -1.66
C ASN A 33 -14.26 -21.54 -1.79
N ARG A 34 -13.02 -22.03 -1.83
CA ARG A 34 -11.83 -21.18 -1.99
C ARG A 34 -11.85 -20.39 -3.30
N PHE A 35 -12.22 -21.04 -4.40
CA PHE A 35 -12.39 -20.39 -5.70
C PHE A 35 -13.38 -19.22 -5.61
N VAL A 36 -14.56 -19.44 -5.03
CA VAL A 36 -15.56 -18.37 -4.85
C VAL A 36 -15.05 -17.29 -3.91
N ALA A 37 -14.45 -17.65 -2.77
CA ALA A 37 -13.95 -16.71 -1.78
C ALA A 37 -12.86 -15.77 -2.34
N TYR A 38 -12.03 -16.24 -3.27
CA TYR A 38 -11.01 -15.42 -3.94
C TYR A 38 -11.60 -14.35 -4.88
N HIS A 39 -12.85 -14.52 -5.32
CA HIS A 39 -13.58 -13.53 -6.13
C HIS A 39 -14.39 -12.54 -5.27
N CYS A 40 -14.33 -12.66 -3.94
CA CYS A 40 -15.02 -11.78 -3.01
C CYS A 40 -13.99 -10.97 -2.21
N PHE A 41 -14.35 -9.76 -1.81
CA PHE A 41 -13.46 -8.86 -1.05
C PHE A 41 -14.07 -8.52 0.30
N ASN A 42 -13.20 -8.16 1.25
CA ASN A 42 -13.61 -7.73 2.59
C ASN A 42 -14.10 -6.27 2.66
N ARG A 43 -14.29 -5.61 1.51
CA ARG A 43 -14.61 -4.18 1.38
C ARG A 43 -15.55 -3.91 0.21
N ILE A 44 -16.32 -2.85 0.31
CA ILE A 44 -17.20 -2.36 -0.77
C ILE A 44 -16.45 -1.30 -1.58
N LEU A 45 -16.25 -1.55 -2.88
CA LEU A 45 -15.50 -0.66 -3.78
C LEU A 45 -16.19 -0.60 -5.15
N LEU A 46 -16.25 0.59 -5.76
CA LEU A 46 -16.48 0.67 -7.21
C LEU A 46 -15.27 0.06 -7.94
N SER A 47 -15.47 -0.48 -9.15
CA SER A 47 -14.35 -1.03 -9.94
C SER A 47 -13.22 -0.01 -10.16
N SER A 48 -13.58 1.26 -10.37
CA SER A 48 -12.61 2.36 -10.48
C SER A 48 -11.78 2.58 -9.21
N ARG A 49 -12.34 2.28 -8.03
CA ARG A 49 -11.69 2.41 -6.71
C ARG A 49 -10.75 1.25 -6.38
N PHE A 50 -10.59 0.27 -7.28
CA PHE A 50 -9.54 -0.73 -7.15
C PHE A 50 -8.16 -0.16 -7.50
N ILE A 51 -8.06 0.76 -8.46
CA ILE A 51 -6.78 1.43 -8.80
C ILE A 51 -6.96 2.74 -9.54
N LYS A 52 -7.89 2.79 -10.52
CA LYS A 52 -7.97 3.88 -11.49
C LYS A 52 -8.23 5.24 -10.88
N ASP A 53 -9.06 5.33 -9.85
CA ASP A 53 -9.36 6.60 -9.20
C ASP A 53 -8.17 7.15 -8.37
N TYR A 54 -7.14 6.33 -8.16
CA TYR A 54 -5.90 6.74 -7.50
C TYR A 54 -4.85 7.25 -8.50
N ALA A 55 -5.12 7.17 -9.81
CA ALA A 55 -4.35 7.84 -10.86
C ALA A 55 -4.61 9.36 -10.86
N THR A 56 -4.28 9.98 -9.73
CA THR A 56 -4.42 11.41 -9.46
C THR A 56 -3.25 12.19 -10.07
N PRO A 57 -3.32 13.54 -10.11
CA PRO A 57 -2.19 14.36 -10.55
C PRO A 57 -0.92 14.22 -9.73
N HIS A 58 -0.95 13.56 -8.55
CA HIS A 58 0.26 13.22 -7.80
C HIS A 58 1.14 12.22 -8.54
N HIS A 59 0.57 11.32 -9.34
CA HIS A 59 1.34 10.28 -10.03
C HIS A 59 1.71 10.69 -11.44
N PHE A 60 2.93 10.36 -11.82
CA PHE A 60 3.39 10.54 -13.18
C PHE A 60 2.86 9.46 -14.13
N PRO A 61 2.31 9.82 -15.30
CA PRO A 61 1.76 8.85 -16.25
C PRO A 61 2.74 7.83 -16.84
N GLN A 62 4.04 8.05 -16.75
CA GLN A 62 5.04 7.10 -17.23
C GLN A 62 5.32 5.94 -16.25
N TYR A 63 4.75 5.96 -15.05
CA TYR A 63 4.86 4.84 -14.11
C TYR A 63 3.51 4.15 -13.96
N ASP A 64 3.53 2.83 -14.10
CA ASP A 64 2.38 1.99 -13.79
C ASP A 64 2.05 2.06 -12.29
N MET A 65 0.78 1.77 -11.97
CA MET A 65 0.31 1.74 -10.60
C MET A 65 -0.21 0.37 -10.22
N TYR A 66 0.05 -0.01 -8.98
CA TYR A 66 -0.34 -1.31 -8.44
C TYR A 66 -1.04 -1.13 -7.09
N GLU A 67 -2.10 -1.90 -6.87
CA GLU A 67 -2.74 -2.10 -5.57
C GLU A 67 -2.81 -3.58 -5.27
N TYR A 68 -2.74 -3.92 -3.98
CA TYR A 68 -2.81 -5.28 -3.49
C TYR A 68 -3.94 -5.39 -2.48
N ILE A 69 -5.01 -6.09 -2.86
CA ILE A 69 -6.26 -6.07 -2.11
C ILE A 69 -6.52 -7.45 -1.51
N GLU A 70 -6.82 -7.47 -0.22
CA GLU A 70 -7.19 -8.69 0.49
C GLU A 70 -8.55 -9.23 0.00
N THR A 71 -8.61 -10.54 -0.28
CA THR A 71 -9.84 -11.22 -0.67
C THR A 71 -10.49 -11.91 0.54
N MET A 72 -11.71 -12.44 0.38
CA MET A 72 -12.35 -13.25 1.44
C MET A 72 -11.76 -14.66 1.56
N LEU A 73 -10.88 -15.08 0.63
CA LEU A 73 -10.03 -16.23 0.84
C LEU A 73 -8.89 -15.85 1.79
N GLU A 74 -8.87 -16.48 2.96
CA GLU A 74 -7.94 -16.15 4.05
C GLU A 74 -6.47 -16.13 3.59
N ASN A 75 -5.74 -15.10 4.03
CA ASN A 75 -4.31 -14.91 3.74
C ASN A 75 -3.98 -14.87 2.24
N THR A 76 -4.81 -14.18 1.45
CA THR A 76 -4.54 -13.99 0.02
C THR A 76 -4.68 -12.54 -0.40
N LEU A 77 -3.88 -12.18 -1.40
CA LEU A 77 -3.95 -10.90 -2.10
C LEU A 77 -4.45 -11.11 -3.52
N MET A 78 -5.07 -10.07 -4.05
CA MET A 78 -5.26 -9.86 -5.48
C MET A 78 -4.44 -8.64 -5.89
N GLU A 79 -3.73 -8.75 -7.00
CA GLU A 79 -3.04 -7.62 -7.60
C GLU A 79 -3.97 -6.93 -8.59
N VAL A 80 -3.99 -5.61 -8.52
CA VAL A 80 -4.65 -4.74 -9.50
C VAL A 80 -3.58 -3.83 -10.09
N HIS A 81 -3.33 -3.98 -11.39
CA HIS A 81 -2.41 -3.16 -12.15
C HIS A 81 -3.19 -2.19 -13.04
N LEU A 82 -2.94 -0.89 -12.92
CA LEU A 82 -3.41 0.10 -13.88
C LEU A 82 -2.49 0.14 -15.10
N ASP A 83 -2.93 -0.50 -16.19
CA ASP A 83 -2.26 -0.42 -17.49
C ASP A 83 -2.42 0.98 -18.08
N ARG A 84 -1.34 1.77 -18.04
CA ARG A 84 -1.34 3.13 -18.61
C ARG A 84 -1.06 3.16 -20.11
N ASP A 85 -0.56 2.07 -20.67
CA ASP A 85 -0.25 1.93 -22.10
C ASP A 85 -1.44 1.41 -22.91
N TYR A 86 -2.51 1.00 -22.23
CA TYR A 86 -3.75 0.50 -22.84
C TYR A 86 -3.47 -0.71 -23.77
N VAL A 87 -2.59 -1.63 -23.35
CA VAL A 87 -2.03 -2.70 -24.20
C VAL A 87 -3.13 -3.60 -24.78
N VAL A 88 -4.22 -3.79 -24.03
CA VAL A 88 -5.43 -4.49 -24.49
C VAL A 88 -6.70 -3.68 -24.21
N PRO A 89 -7.81 -3.91 -24.93
CA PRO A 89 -9.04 -3.15 -24.71
C PRO A 89 -9.54 -3.24 -23.27
N ASN A 90 -9.96 -2.10 -22.69
CA ASN A 90 -10.47 -1.94 -21.32
C ASN A 90 -9.44 -2.17 -20.20
N SER A 91 -8.16 -2.38 -20.53
CA SER A 91 -7.08 -2.55 -19.53
C SER A 91 -6.92 -1.34 -18.62
N GLU A 92 -7.35 -0.16 -19.06
CA GLU A 92 -7.33 1.05 -18.26
C GLU A 92 -8.23 1.01 -17.04
N TYR A 93 -9.19 0.09 -16.97
CA TYR A 93 -10.03 -0.09 -15.79
C TYR A 93 -9.33 -0.92 -14.70
N GLY A 94 -8.23 -1.59 -15.02
CA GLY A 94 -7.45 -2.42 -14.11
C GLY A 94 -7.32 -3.85 -14.62
N LEU A 95 -6.07 -4.30 -14.75
CA LEU A 95 -5.67 -5.68 -14.95
C LEU A 95 -5.61 -6.38 -13.59
N LEU A 96 -6.14 -7.59 -13.51
CA LEU A 96 -6.17 -8.40 -12.29
C LEU A 96 -5.23 -9.60 -12.45
N ASN A 97 -4.29 -9.72 -11.51
CA ASN A 97 -3.25 -10.76 -11.47
C ASN A 97 -2.56 -10.94 -12.84
N ASP A 98 -2.00 -9.87 -13.38
CA ASP A 98 -1.50 -9.88 -14.76
C ASP A 98 -0.20 -10.68 -14.91
N MET A 99 0.58 -10.81 -13.84
CA MET A 99 1.90 -11.45 -13.81
C MET A 99 2.81 -10.96 -14.95
N GLY A 100 2.77 -9.64 -15.20
CA GLY A 100 3.50 -8.99 -16.29
C GLY A 100 3.05 -9.41 -17.69
N LYS A 101 1.85 -9.97 -17.84
CA LYS A 101 1.27 -10.43 -19.13
C LYS A 101 -0.15 -9.89 -19.29
N PRO A 102 -0.32 -8.59 -19.64
CA PRO A 102 -1.63 -7.95 -19.79
C PRO A 102 -2.64 -8.74 -20.63
N SER A 103 -2.22 -9.35 -21.74
CA SER A 103 -3.08 -10.17 -22.60
C SER A 103 -3.68 -11.41 -21.92
N LYS A 104 -3.09 -11.87 -20.81
CA LYS A 104 -3.56 -13.03 -20.04
C LYS A 104 -4.29 -12.65 -18.75
N ALA A 105 -4.20 -11.40 -18.29
CA ALA A 105 -4.88 -10.91 -17.10
C ALA A 105 -6.41 -11.00 -17.20
N ALA A 106 -7.09 -11.19 -16.07
CA ALA A 106 -8.50 -10.82 -15.99
C ALA A 106 -8.61 -9.30 -15.93
N MET A 107 -9.75 -8.73 -16.33
CA MET A 107 -9.93 -7.27 -16.38
C MET A 107 -11.35 -6.93 -16.01
N PHE A 108 -11.54 -5.78 -15.37
CA PHE A 108 -12.87 -5.19 -15.26
C PHE A 108 -13.42 -4.85 -16.66
N THR A 109 -14.70 -5.13 -16.88
CA THR A 109 -15.34 -4.84 -18.19
C THR A 109 -15.85 -3.39 -18.29
N ASN A 110 -15.91 -2.65 -17.18
CA ASN A 110 -16.45 -1.30 -17.12
C ASN A 110 -15.82 -0.48 -15.97
N TYR A 111 -15.81 0.85 -16.12
CA TYR A 111 -15.27 1.81 -15.15
C TYR A 111 -16.00 1.77 -13.81
N GLN A 112 -17.34 1.80 -13.85
CA GLN A 112 -18.20 1.73 -12.66
C GLN A 112 -19.23 0.63 -12.87
N ASN A 113 -18.97 -0.54 -12.30
CA ASN A 113 -19.99 -1.58 -12.17
C ASN A 113 -20.94 -1.22 -11.03
N MET A 114 -21.84 -0.26 -11.28
CA MET A 114 -22.99 -0.02 -10.40
C MET A 114 -24.24 -0.52 -11.13
N PRO A 115 -24.67 -1.77 -10.93
CA PRO A 115 -25.85 -2.27 -11.62
C PRO A 115 -27.09 -1.47 -11.20
N SER A 116 -27.93 -1.15 -12.18
CA SER A 116 -29.30 -0.68 -11.96
C SER A 116 -30.07 -1.74 -11.18
N GLY A 117 -30.43 -1.46 -9.91
CA GLY A 117 -31.08 -2.43 -9.01
C GLY A 117 -30.12 -3.17 -8.07
N GLY A 118 -28.99 -2.55 -7.70
CA GLY A 118 -27.87 -3.13 -6.96
C GLY A 118 -28.19 -3.91 -5.67
N SER A 119 -27.24 -4.76 -5.29
CA SER A 119 -27.32 -5.54 -4.05
C SER A 119 -27.23 -4.63 -2.83
N LEU A 120 -28.05 -4.89 -1.81
CA LEU A 120 -28.09 -4.11 -0.57
C LEU A 120 -26.75 -4.10 0.20
N ASN A 121 -25.88 -5.08 -0.04
CA ASN A 121 -24.71 -5.36 0.81
C ASN A 121 -23.37 -5.34 0.05
N GLY A 122 -23.32 -4.83 -1.18
CA GLY A 122 -22.09 -4.77 -1.96
C GLY A 122 -22.29 -4.62 -3.46
N TYR A 123 -21.19 -4.47 -4.19
CA TYR A 123 -21.16 -4.38 -5.65
C TYR A 123 -20.70 -5.68 -6.27
N TYR A 124 -21.21 -5.98 -7.47
CA TYR A 124 -20.69 -7.04 -8.31
C TYR A 124 -19.96 -6.41 -9.48
N HIS A 125 -18.79 -6.96 -9.81
CA HIS A 125 -17.99 -6.50 -10.93
C HIS A 125 -17.92 -7.59 -11.99
N GLU A 126 -18.32 -7.25 -13.21
CA GLU A 126 -18.08 -8.12 -14.35
C GLU A 126 -16.59 -8.10 -14.71
N ILE A 127 -16.04 -9.30 -14.92
CA ILE A 127 -14.64 -9.52 -15.29
C ILE A 127 -14.55 -10.43 -16.52
N THR A 128 -13.51 -10.25 -17.32
CA THR A 128 -13.35 -10.93 -18.62
C THR A 128 -13.08 -12.43 -18.53
N LYS A 129 -12.55 -12.93 -17.40
CA LYS A 129 -12.25 -14.34 -17.15
C LYS A 129 -12.13 -14.62 -15.64
N PRO A 130 -12.20 -15.90 -15.20
CA PRO A 130 -12.03 -16.25 -13.80
C PRO A 130 -10.65 -15.92 -13.23
N LEU A 131 -10.61 -15.63 -11.93
CA LEU A 131 -9.41 -15.35 -11.14
C LEU A 131 -8.92 -16.60 -10.41
N PHE A 132 -7.61 -16.71 -10.23
CA PHE A 132 -7.00 -17.86 -9.57
C PHE A 132 -5.87 -17.43 -8.64
N TYR A 133 -5.94 -17.86 -7.38
CA TYR A 133 -4.81 -17.85 -6.46
C TYR A 133 -3.97 -19.11 -6.68
N SER A 134 -3.24 -19.12 -7.79
CA SER A 134 -2.41 -20.25 -8.22
C SER A 134 -1.01 -20.20 -7.61
N THR A 135 -0.28 -21.31 -7.66
CA THR A 135 1.15 -21.36 -7.33
C THR A 135 1.97 -20.36 -8.14
N ASP A 136 1.64 -20.18 -9.41
CA ASP A 136 2.34 -19.26 -10.32
C ASP A 136 2.13 -17.81 -9.89
N PHE A 137 0.91 -17.44 -9.51
CA PHE A 137 0.61 -16.09 -9.02
C PHE A 137 1.29 -15.83 -7.66
N ILE A 138 1.33 -16.82 -6.76
CA ILE A 138 2.06 -16.69 -5.49
C ILE A 138 3.56 -16.46 -5.74
N ALA A 139 4.15 -17.19 -6.68
CA ALA A 139 5.56 -17.00 -7.07
C ALA A 139 5.79 -15.60 -7.67
N ASP A 140 4.87 -15.13 -8.52
CA ASP A 140 4.95 -13.80 -9.13
C ASP A 140 4.89 -12.67 -8.08
N ILE A 141 3.86 -12.65 -7.23
CA ILE A 141 3.68 -11.60 -6.20
C ILE A 141 4.76 -11.64 -5.12
N SER A 142 5.35 -12.80 -4.83
CA SER A 142 6.48 -12.90 -3.89
C SER A 142 7.82 -12.45 -4.49
N SER A 143 7.91 -12.36 -5.82
CA SER A 143 9.14 -11.99 -6.54
C SER A 143 9.23 -10.50 -6.91
N LYS A 144 8.29 -9.67 -6.43
CA LYS A 144 8.22 -8.23 -6.71
C LYS A 144 8.11 -7.42 -5.43
N ARG A 145 8.52 -6.15 -5.48
CA ARG A 145 8.29 -5.21 -4.38
C ARG A 145 6.80 -4.90 -4.26
N LEU A 146 6.24 -5.12 -3.07
CA LEU A 146 4.88 -4.72 -2.75
C LEU A 146 4.91 -3.38 -2.02
N ARG A 147 4.48 -2.29 -2.67
CA ARG A 147 4.20 -1.01 -2.01
C ARG A 147 2.70 -0.95 -1.74
N LEU A 148 2.32 -0.97 -0.46
CA LEU A 148 0.92 -0.90 -0.04
C LEU A 148 0.68 0.42 0.69
N GLU A 149 -0.25 1.20 0.17
CA GLU A 149 -0.78 2.40 0.80
C GLU A 149 -1.31 2.04 2.20
N ALA A 150 -0.97 2.78 3.25
CA ALA A 150 -1.29 2.34 4.61
C ALA A 150 -2.80 2.33 4.88
N CYS A 151 -3.56 3.21 4.22
CA CYS A 151 -5.02 3.21 4.33
C CYS A 151 -5.66 1.98 3.67
N SER A 152 -4.97 1.29 2.75
CA SER A 152 -5.45 0.07 2.09
C SER A 152 -5.57 -1.13 3.04
N PHE A 153 -4.92 -1.08 4.21
CA PHE A 153 -5.04 -2.13 5.22
C PHE A 153 -6.41 -2.18 5.89
N PHE A 154 -7.21 -1.11 5.78
CA PHE A 154 -8.46 -0.93 6.52
C PHE A 154 -9.68 -0.96 5.59
N PRO A 155 -10.39 -2.10 5.51
CA PRO A 155 -11.59 -2.23 4.69
C PRO A 155 -12.69 -1.19 4.98
N GLU A 156 -12.74 -0.68 6.21
CA GLU A 156 -13.72 0.28 6.68
C GLU A 156 -13.54 1.65 5.98
N ILE A 157 -12.30 2.08 5.73
CA ILE A 157 -12.01 3.34 5.02
C ILE A 157 -12.54 3.28 3.58
N ALA A 158 -12.33 2.14 2.91
CA ALA A 158 -12.87 1.87 1.58
C ALA A 158 -14.40 1.77 1.58
N THR A 159 -14.96 0.93 2.46
CA THR A 159 -16.39 0.61 2.53
C THR A 159 -17.25 1.83 2.85
N ASN A 160 -16.74 2.74 3.68
CA ASN A 160 -17.42 3.99 4.02
C ASN A 160 -17.12 5.13 3.04
N ASN A 161 -16.55 4.83 1.87
CA ASN A 161 -16.24 5.79 0.81
C ASN A 161 -15.41 7.01 1.29
N MET A 162 -14.50 6.77 2.24
CA MET A 162 -13.58 7.80 2.71
C MET A 162 -12.41 7.94 1.73
N ARG A 163 -11.87 6.82 1.23
CA ARG A 163 -10.69 6.78 0.36
C ARG A 163 -10.97 7.32 -1.05
N GLY A 164 -10.09 8.19 -1.55
CA GLY A 164 -10.05 8.59 -2.97
C GLY A 164 -10.85 9.84 -3.37
N ASN A 165 -11.03 10.84 -2.52
CA ASN A 165 -11.83 12.02 -2.87
C ASN A 165 -10.99 13.28 -3.14
N ASN A 166 -11.27 13.92 -4.28
CA ASN A 166 -10.83 15.27 -4.70
C ASN A 166 -9.33 15.57 -4.52
N PRO A 167 -8.43 14.87 -5.25
CA PRO A 167 -7.00 15.13 -5.16
C PRO A 167 -6.63 16.59 -5.50
N THR A 168 -7.45 17.29 -6.28
CA THR A 168 -7.28 18.72 -6.60
C THR A 168 -7.73 19.68 -5.48
N ALA A 169 -8.11 19.16 -4.31
CA ALA A 169 -8.46 19.97 -3.17
C ALA A 169 -7.30 20.88 -2.77
N VAL A 170 -7.62 22.13 -2.44
CA VAL A 170 -6.67 23.07 -1.84
C VAL A 170 -6.72 22.90 -0.32
N ALA A 171 -5.56 22.75 0.31
CA ALA A 171 -5.46 22.58 1.75
C ALA A 171 -6.05 23.78 2.52
N GLY A 172 -6.68 23.50 3.66
CA GLY A 172 -7.29 24.52 4.51
C GLY A 172 -8.64 25.06 4.03
N VAL A 173 -9.16 24.63 2.86
CA VAL A 173 -10.50 24.99 2.40
C VAL A 173 -11.53 24.01 2.97
N VAL A 174 -12.41 24.51 3.85
CA VAL A 174 -13.49 23.75 4.48
C VAL A 174 -14.37 23.09 3.42
N GLY A 175 -14.61 21.79 3.56
CA GLY A 175 -15.46 21.00 2.65
C GLY A 175 -14.78 20.60 1.33
N LYS A 176 -13.46 20.80 1.19
CA LYS A 176 -12.70 20.41 -0.01
C LYS A 176 -11.66 19.32 0.25
N THR A 177 -10.98 19.35 1.40
CA THR A 177 -10.10 18.26 1.87
C THR A 177 -10.87 17.45 2.91
N HIS A 178 -10.97 16.13 2.71
CA HIS A 178 -11.71 15.26 3.63
C HIS A 178 -10.77 14.69 4.68
N ALA A 179 -10.82 15.23 5.90
CA ALA A 179 -10.16 14.65 7.07
C ALA A 179 -11.21 13.95 7.95
N TYR A 180 -11.01 12.67 8.21
CA TYR A 180 -11.91 11.86 9.04
C TYR A 180 -11.20 11.50 10.34
N LEU A 181 -11.61 12.14 11.43
CA LEU A 181 -11.18 11.76 12.78
C LEU A 181 -11.92 10.49 13.18
N LEU A 182 -11.21 9.37 13.27
CA LEU A 182 -11.81 8.07 13.58
C LEU A 182 -11.61 7.75 15.07
N PRO A 183 -12.67 7.33 15.79
CA PRO A 183 -12.52 6.91 17.17
C PRO A 183 -11.70 5.64 17.28
N ASN A 184 -10.97 5.46 18.40
CA ASN A 184 -10.25 4.22 18.67
C ASN A 184 -11.24 3.03 18.65
N GLY A 185 -10.85 1.96 17.96
CA GLY A 185 -11.69 0.78 17.75
C GLY A 185 -12.66 0.89 16.57
N TYR A 186 -12.63 1.97 15.77
CA TYR A 186 -13.38 2.04 14.52
C TYR A 186 -12.80 1.16 13.40
N LEU A 187 -11.47 0.98 13.39
CA LEU A 187 -10.76 0.14 12.44
C LEU A 187 -10.30 -1.14 13.16
N ASP A 188 -10.76 -2.31 12.70
CA ASP A 188 -10.47 -3.60 13.34
C ASP A 188 -8.97 -3.90 13.40
N GLY A 189 -8.23 -3.48 12.37
CA GLY A 189 -6.78 -3.65 12.24
C GLY A 189 -5.94 -2.61 12.99
N MET A 190 -6.55 -1.70 13.77
CA MET A 190 -5.83 -0.60 14.43
C MET A 190 -6.10 -0.58 15.93
N GLN A 191 -5.02 -0.55 16.72
CA GLN A 191 -5.08 -0.33 18.15
C GLN A 191 -4.31 0.95 18.50
N ALA A 192 -4.86 1.78 19.37
CA ALA A 192 -4.23 3.04 19.76
C ALA A 192 -4.45 3.33 21.25
N SER A 193 -3.52 4.06 21.87
CA SER A 193 -3.71 4.60 23.21
C SER A 193 -4.85 5.62 23.22
N ALA A 194 -5.46 5.85 24.39
CA ALA A 194 -6.55 6.82 24.56
C ALA A 194 -6.17 8.26 24.16
N ASN A 195 -4.88 8.59 24.22
CA ASN A 195 -4.36 9.91 23.85
C ASN A 195 -3.96 10.02 22.38
N THR A 196 -4.10 8.95 21.60
CA THR A 196 -3.85 8.93 20.16
C THR A 196 -5.11 9.35 19.43
N ARG A 197 -5.00 10.34 18.54
CA ARG A 197 -6.08 10.78 17.66
C ARG A 197 -5.77 10.33 16.24
N PHE A 198 -6.44 9.26 15.80
CA PHE A 198 -6.29 8.76 14.43
C PHE A 198 -7.13 9.56 13.45
N THR A 199 -6.51 9.97 12.36
CA THR A 199 -7.17 10.70 11.28
C THR A 199 -6.78 10.06 9.95
N TYR A 200 -7.76 9.72 9.12
CA TYR A 200 -7.51 9.49 7.70
C TYR A 200 -7.64 10.84 6.99
N ILE A 201 -6.61 11.25 6.26
CA ILE A 201 -6.64 12.48 5.47
C ILE A 201 -6.67 12.08 3.99
N GLY A 202 -7.76 12.41 3.31
CA GLY A 202 -7.94 12.10 1.90
C GLY A 202 -7.09 12.99 1.00
N ALA A 203 -6.96 12.55 -0.26
CA ALA A 203 -6.02 13.14 -1.19
C ALA A 203 -6.15 14.65 -1.37
N CYS A 204 -5.03 15.37 -1.37
CA CYS A 204 -5.00 16.83 -1.50
C CYS A 204 -3.76 17.29 -2.27
N ALA A 205 -3.91 18.33 -3.09
CA ALA A 205 -2.83 18.87 -3.92
C ALA A 205 -1.61 19.36 -3.13
N ALA A 206 -1.77 19.53 -1.82
CA ALA A 206 -0.75 20.07 -0.93
C ALA A 206 0.15 19.01 -0.29
N TYR A 207 -0.11 17.71 -0.51
CA TYR A 207 0.65 16.63 0.10
C TYR A 207 1.57 15.96 -0.91
N GLU A 208 2.75 15.55 -0.47
CA GLU A 208 3.69 14.73 -1.25
C GLU A 208 3.59 13.27 -0.80
N ASP A 209 2.40 12.70 -0.96
CA ASP A 209 2.10 11.31 -0.58
C ASP A 209 1.92 10.46 -1.83
N TYR A 210 2.20 9.15 -1.75
CA TYR A 210 2.20 8.26 -2.91
C TYR A 210 0.89 8.38 -3.70
N GLN A 211 -0.25 8.13 -3.05
CA GLN A 211 -1.57 8.34 -3.65
C GLN A 211 -2.24 9.67 -3.29
N GLY A 212 -1.48 10.56 -2.64
CA GLY A 212 -1.89 11.89 -2.20
C GLY A 212 -2.63 11.91 -0.86
N ASP A 213 -2.97 10.75 -0.29
CA ASP A 213 -3.64 10.57 1.00
C ASP A 213 -2.71 9.96 2.05
N GLU A 214 -3.04 10.13 3.34
CA GLU A 214 -2.18 9.67 4.44
C GLU A 214 -2.98 9.16 5.65
N ILE A 215 -2.36 8.23 6.39
CA ILE A 215 -2.71 7.99 7.78
C ILE A 215 -1.98 9.02 8.64
N TYR A 216 -2.75 9.81 9.39
CA TYR A 216 -2.23 10.90 10.19
C TYR A 216 -2.69 10.80 11.64
N LEU A 217 -1.74 10.78 12.58
CA LEU A 217 -2.01 10.68 14.01
C LEU A 217 -1.51 11.90 14.77
N ARG A 218 -2.22 12.30 15.82
CA ARG A 218 -1.81 13.37 16.74
C ARG A 218 -1.92 12.94 18.20
N GLY A 219 -1.28 13.72 19.07
CA GLY A 219 -1.21 13.47 20.51
C GLY A 219 0.00 12.60 20.86
N THR A 220 0.05 12.05 22.06
CA THR A 220 1.07 11.05 22.43
C THR A 220 0.75 9.72 21.74
N TYR A 221 1.00 9.71 20.43
CA TYR A 221 0.62 8.61 19.54
C TYR A 221 1.35 7.34 19.98
N ASN A 222 0.58 6.33 20.33
CA ASN A 222 1.06 4.97 20.58
C ASN A 222 0.06 4.06 19.90
N PHE A 223 0.46 3.39 18.84
CA PHE A 223 -0.47 2.62 18.03
C PHE A 223 0.18 1.39 17.42
N THR A 224 -0.66 0.43 17.06
CA THR A 224 -0.32 -0.75 16.28
C THR A 224 -1.29 -0.84 15.12
N ILE A 225 -0.76 -1.02 13.90
CA ILE A 225 -1.55 -1.37 12.72
C ILE A 225 -1.25 -2.80 12.30
N GLN A 226 -2.27 -3.48 11.79
CA GLN A 226 -2.16 -4.76 11.13
C GLN A 226 -2.09 -4.54 9.62
N THR A 227 -1.15 -5.19 8.94
CA THR A 227 -1.02 -5.12 7.48
C THR A 227 -2.02 -6.05 6.78
N SER A 228 -2.17 -5.88 5.47
CA SER A 228 -2.68 -6.95 4.61
C SER A 228 -1.75 -8.19 4.66
N PRO A 229 -2.25 -9.39 4.29
CA PRO A 229 -1.43 -10.60 4.35
C PRO A 229 -0.28 -10.51 3.34
N ILE A 230 0.95 -10.73 3.80
CA ILE A 230 2.15 -10.69 2.96
C ILE A 230 2.60 -12.12 2.66
N PRO A 231 2.91 -12.46 1.39
CA PRO A 231 3.39 -13.79 1.02
C PRO A 231 4.61 -14.26 1.83
N ALA A 232 4.80 -15.57 1.93
CA ALA A 232 6.04 -16.13 2.46
C ALA A 232 7.24 -15.69 1.61
N GLY A 233 8.36 -15.39 2.25
CA GLY A 233 9.55 -14.85 1.60
C GLY A 233 10.49 -14.16 2.58
N THR A 234 11.58 -13.59 2.08
CA THR A 234 12.47 -12.74 2.88
C THR A 234 12.45 -11.34 2.29
N TYR A 235 12.06 -10.37 3.12
CA TYR A 235 11.80 -9.00 2.68
C TYR A 235 12.62 -8.01 3.49
N GLU A 236 13.19 -7.02 2.81
CA GLU A 236 13.48 -5.73 3.44
C GLU A 236 12.18 -4.94 3.53
N ILE A 237 11.80 -4.56 4.74
CA ILE A 237 10.58 -3.81 5.01
C ILE A 237 10.92 -2.35 5.17
N ARG A 238 10.15 -1.48 4.52
CA ARG A 238 10.38 -0.04 4.54
C ARG A 238 9.10 0.72 4.81
N MET A 239 9.26 1.90 5.39
CA MET A 239 8.18 2.83 5.71
C MET A 239 8.39 4.12 4.95
N GLY A 240 7.41 4.52 4.13
CA GLY A 240 7.35 5.86 3.53
C GLY A 240 6.81 6.87 4.55
N TYR A 241 7.50 8.00 4.69
CA TYR A 241 7.05 9.08 5.56
C TYR A 241 7.59 10.46 5.14
N GLN A 242 6.93 11.51 5.62
CA GLN A 242 7.37 12.89 5.45
C GLN A 242 7.87 13.48 6.78
N PRO A 243 9.16 13.85 6.88
CA PRO A 243 9.68 14.49 8.08
C PRO A 243 9.15 15.91 8.26
N THR A 244 8.75 16.23 9.49
CA THR A 244 8.41 17.61 9.90
C THR A 244 8.81 17.83 11.35
N ALA A 245 9.01 19.09 11.75
CA ALA A 245 9.32 19.45 13.13
C ALA A 245 8.34 18.86 14.17
N TYR A 246 7.11 18.55 13.76
CA TYR A 246 6.07 18.00 14.63
C TYR A 246 6.14 16.48 14.81
N ARG A 247 6.91 15.75 13.99
CA ARG A 247 6.95 14.28 14.03
C ARG A 247 7.66 13.73 15.27
N GLY A 248 8.67 14.46 15.75
CA GLY A 248 9.41 14.12 16.96
C GLY A 248 10.15 12.79 16.86
N ILE A 249 10.39 12.16 18.01
CA ILE A 249 11.12 10.89 18.13
C ILE A 249 10.13 9.77 18.42
N ALA A 250 10.28 8.62 17.76
CA ALA A 250 9.48 7.43 18.00
C ALA A 250 10.31 6.14 18.00
N GLN A 251 9.93 5.17 18.82
CA GLN A 251 10.41 3.80 18.69
C GLN A 251 9.45 3.02 17.79
N LEU A 252 10.02 2.38 16.76
CA LEU A 252 9.30 1.55 15.80
C LEU A 252 9.51 0.07 16.13
N TYR A 253 8.50 -0.76 15.90
CA TYR A 253 8.55 -2.22 16.06
C TYR A 253 7.87 -2.93 14.89
N TRP A 254 8.43 -4.07 14.51
CA TRP A 254 7.86 -5.03 13.57
C TRP A 254 7.60 -6.35 14.29
N ASP A 255 6.35 -6.80 14.34
CA ASP A 255 5.93 -8.00 15.10
C ASP A 255 6.49 -8.01 16.54
N SER A 256 6.38 -6.86 17.22
CA SER A 256 6.91 -6.62 18.58
C SER A 256 8.45 -6.63 18.72
N VAL A 257 9.20 -6.72 17.63
CA VAL A 257 10.66 -6.61 17.61
C VAL A 257 11.06 -5.17 17.28
N PRO A 258 11.93 -4.50 18.06
CA PRO A 258 12.37 -3.15 17.76
C PRO A 258 13.07 -3.05 16.40
N CYS A 259 12.67 -2.08 15.57
CA CYS A 259 13.29 -1.77 14.27
C CYS A 259 14.53 -0.87 14.44
N GLY A 260 15.47 -1.28 15.28
CA GLY A 260 16.63 -0.48 15.68
C GLY A 260 16.35 0.49 16.83
N ILE A 261 17.21 1.51 16.97
CA ILE A 261 17.08 2.55 17.99
C ILE A 261 15.91 3.50 17.68
N PRO A 262 15.44 4.30 18.65
CA PRO A 262 14.43 5.32 18.38
C PRO A 262 14.83 6.26 17.24
N LEU A 263 13.88 6.51 16.35
CA LEU A 263 14.05 7.30 15.15
C LEU A 263 13.59 8.73 15.38
N ASN A 264 14.43 9.70 15.04
CA ASN A 264 14.00 11.09 14.95
C ASN A 264 13.33 11.35 13.59
N LEU A 265 12.01 11.41 13.59
CA LEU A 265 11.19 11.63 12.40
C LEU A 265 11.11 13.12 12.02
N SER A 266 11.71 14.02 12.81
CA SER A 266 11.71 15.46 12.51
C SER A 266 12.84 15.92 11.59
N LEU A 267 13.83 15.06 11.36
CA LEU A 267 15.00 15.41 10.54
C LEU A 267 14.61 15.37 9.06
N LEU A 268 14.82 16.48 8.36
CA LEU A 268 14.71 16.53 6.90
C LEU A 268 15.83 15.69 6.28
N ALA A 269 15.63 15.26 5.03
CA ALA A 269 16.56 14.34 4.38
C ALA A 269 18.01 14.87 4.30
N ASP A 270 18.18 16.18 4.13
CA ASP A 270 19.46 16.88 4.03
C ASP A 270 20.22 16.97 5.36
N ASP A 271 19.65 16.47 6.46
CA ASP A 271 20.37 16.33 7.73
C ASP A 271 21.57 15.37 7.57
N PRO A 272 22.76 15.69 8.11
CA PRO A 272 23.95 14.84 8.02
C PRO A 272 23.79 13.42 8.55
N GLU A 273 22.86 13.17 9.49
CA GLU A 273 22.55 11.82 9.98
C GLU A 273 21.89 10.96 8.89
N ILE A 274 21.08 11.58 8.02
CA ILE A 274 20.40 10.92 6.90
C ILE A 274 21.30 10.91 5.67
N GLY A 275 21.87 12.06 5.31
CA GLY A 275 22.89 12.20 4.25
C GLY A 275 22.34 12.24 2.84
N TYR A 276 21.11 12.72 2.65
CA TYR A 276 20.55 12.94 1.33
C TYR A 276 21.32 14.00 0.56
N GLU A 277 21.59 13.72 -0.71
CA GLU A 277 22.00 14.70 -1.69
C GLU A 277 21.03 14.66 -2.86
N THR A 278 20.59 15.84 -3.33
CA THR A 278 19.70 15.94 -4.49
C THR A 278 20.39 15.34 -5.72
N PRO A 279 19.80 14.34 -6.40
CA PRO A 279 20.34 13.84 -7.66
C PRO A 279 20.64 14.99 -8.64
N GLY A 280 21.83 14.98 -9.24
CA GLY A 280 22.32 16.02 -10.14
C GLY A 280 23.12 17.13 -9.45
N SER A 281 23.13 17.20 -8.11
CA SER A 281 23.92 18.22 -7.38
C SER A 281 25.41 17.90 -7.26
N VAL A 282 25.78 16.61 -7.36
CA VAL A 282 27.17 16.12 -7.28
C VAL A 282 27.63 15.71 -8.69
N PRO A 283 28.66 16.35 -9.27
CA PRO A 283 29.13 16.05 -10.63
C PRO A 283 29.58 14.60 -10.84
N GLU A 284 30.15 13.98 -9.80
CA GLU A 284 30.64 12.60 -9.82
C GLU A 284 29.51 11.56 -9.64
N ASP A 285 28.34 11.97 -9.16
CA ASP A 285 27.16 11.12 -8.93
C ASP A 285 25.87 11.82 -9.42
N LEU A 286 25.84 12.17 -10.71
CA LEU A 286 24.72 12.91 -11.30
C LEU A 286 23.36 12.21 -11.15
N LYS A 287 23.34 10.88 -11.02
CA LYS A 287 22.08 10.12 -10.82
C LYS A 287 21.75 9.89 -9.33
N GLY A 288 22.68 10.21 -8.44
CA GLY A 288 22.53 10.04 -6.99
C GLY A 288 22.59 8.58 -6.52
N PHE A 289 23.19 7.67 -7.30
CA PHE A 289 23.21 6.23 -7.03
C PHE A 289 24.23 5.87 -5.93
N GLU A 290 25.37 6.54 -5.87
CA GLU A 290 26.31 6.33 -4.76
C GLU A 290 25.74 6.94 -3.47
N ASN A 291 25.08 8.10 -3.57
CA ASN A 291 24.34 8.67 -2.44
C ASN A 291 23.19 7.74 -1.98
N ASP A 292 22.46 7.09 -2.89
CA ASP A 292 21.43 6.10 -2.53
C ASP A 292 22.01 4.95 -1.69
N LYS A 293 23.16 4.37 -2.10
CA LYS A 293 23.84 3.33 -1.34
C LYS A 293 24.28 3.83 0.03
N MET A 294 24.81 5.06 0.12
CA MET A 294 25.22 5.67 1.39
C MET A 294 24.04 5.88 2.34
N MET A 295 22.90 6.38 1.84
CA MET A 295 21.67 6.51 2.62
C MET A 295 21.16 5.15 3.07
N HIS A 296 21.15 4.14 2.19
CA HIS A 296 20.65 2.80 2.51
C HIS A 296 21.45 2.13 3.62
N ASN A 297 22.78 2.29 3.60
CA ASN A 297 23.67 1.86 4.70
C ASN A 297 23.35 2.53 6.05
N ARG A 298 22.71 3.70 6.05
CA ARG A 298 22.23 4.41 7.25
C ARG A 298 20.77 4.05 7.61
N GLY A 299 20.15 3.17 6.81
CA GLY A 299 18.77 2.74 6.95
C GLY A 299 17.75 3.71 6.35
N TYR A 300 18.16 4.59 5.42
CA TYR A 300 17.29 5.53 4.73
C TYR A 300 17.33 5.32 3.22
N MET A 301 16.27 5.69 2.52
CA MET A 301 16.28 5.83 1.08
C MET A 301 15.52 7.10 0.69
N LYS A 302 15.83 7.63 -0.48
CA LYS A 302 15.07 8.72 -1.09
C LYS A 302 13.60 8.29 -1.30
N GLY A 303 12.71 9.27 -1.33
CA GLY A 303 11.35 9.07 -1.81
C GLY A 303 11.32 8.43 -3.21
N PRO A 304 10.20 7.82 -3.62
CA PRO A 304 10.05 7.26 -4.95
C PRO A 304 9.95 8.33 -6.05
N SER A 305 10.45 8.07 -7.25
CA SER A 305 10.36 9.03 -8.37
C SER A 305 9.01 9.02 -9.11
N SER A 306 8.06 8.20 -8.66
CA SER A 306 6.77 7.95 -9.31
C SER A 306 5.68 8.98 -9.01
N TYR A 307 5.88 9.81 -7.98
CA TYR A 307 4.90 10.81 -7.56
C TYR A 307 5.52 12.12 -7.07
N TYR A 308 4.69 13.15 -6.91
CA TYR A 308 5.09 14.50 -6.49
C TYR A 308 3.92 15.28 -5.87
N CYS A 309 4.23 16.34 -5.12
CA CYS A 309 3.24 17.33 -4.68
C CYS A 309 2.98 18.36 -5.79
N PHE A 310 1.90 18.17 -6.56
CA PHE A 310 1.62 19.05 -7.69
C PHE A 310 1.12 20.45 -7.32
N GLY A 311 0.66 20.65 -6.09
CA GLY A 311 0.30 21.98 -5.61
C GLY A 311 1.50 22.82 -5.18
N HIS A 312 2.65 22.20 -4.88
CA HIS A 312 3.84 22.85 -4.31
C HIS A 312 3.53 23.64 -3.02
N TRP A 313 2.98 22.95 -2.02
CA TRP A 313 2.65 23.53 -0.70
C TRP A 313 3.62 23.05 0.36
N TYR A 314 3.63 23.69 1.53
CA TYR A 314 4.40 23.28 2.71
C TYR A 314 5.92 23.08 2.48
N GLY A 315 6.45 23.59 1.36
CA GLY A 315 7.84 23.46 0.95
C GLY A 315 8.14 22.23 0.09
N TYR A 316 7.12 21.50 -0.37
CA TYR A 316 7.23 20.41 -1.34
C TYR A 316 7.42 20.98 -2.77
N ASP A 317 8.57 21.60 -3.04
CA ASP A 317 8.86 22.28 -4.31
C ASP A 317 9.74 21.45 -5.27
N ALA A 318 9.80 20.12 -5.07
CA ALA A 318 10.61 19.22 -5.88
C ALA A 318 9.84 18.66 -7.09
N ASP A 319 10.55 18.32 -8.17
CA ASP A 319 9.92 17.72 -9.36
C ASP A 319 9.33 16.33 -9.07
N ASN A 320 9.81 15.64 -8.03
CA ASN A 320 9.24 14.39 -7.52
C ASN A 320 9.75 14.08 -6.12
N ALA A 321 9.11 13.12 -5.45
CA ALA A 321 9.43 12.74 -4.07
C ALA A 321 10.88 12.23 -3.91
N ARG A 322 11.51 11.66 -4.95
CA ARG A 322 12.94 11.32 -4.92
C ARG A 322 13.85 12.55 -4.83
N LEU A 323 13.43 13.68 -5.39
CA LEU A 323 14.17 14.95 -5.34
C LEU A 323 13.79 15.80 -4.12
N SER A 324 12.83 15.35 -3.32
CA SER A 324 12.33 16.06 -2.16
C SER A 324 13.09 15.68 -0.89
N ARG A 325 13.53 16.70 -0.15
CA ARG A 325 14.06 16.51 1.21
C ARG A 325 12.97 16.22 2.26
N GLN A 326 11.71 16.28 1.85
CA GLN A 326 10.54 16.07 2.68
C GLN A 326 9.85 14.73 2.40
N SER A 327 10.46 13.85 1.60
CA SER A 327 9.99 12.47 1.39
C SER A 327 11.12 11.47 1.57
N LEU A 328 10.93 10.54 2.51
CA LEU A 328 11.93 9.54 2.88
C LEU A 328 11.28 8.17 3.00
N ARG A 329 12.09 7.15 2.71
CA ARG A 329 11.81 5.77 3.11
C ARG A 329 12.76 5.37 4.22
N ARG A 330 12.23 4.82 5.31
CA ARG A 330 13.02 4.25 6.41
C ARG A 330 13.03 2.73 6.29
N VAL A 331 14.23 2.12 6.26
CA VAL A 331 14.38 0.67 6.39
C VAL A 331 14.07 0.27 7.84
N LEU A 332 13.08 -0.60 8.01
CA LEU A 332 12.67 -1.15 9.30
C LEU A 332 13.47 -2.42 9.65
N GLY A 333 14.02 -3.10 8.65
CA GLY A 333 14.84 -4.30 8.80
C GLY A 333 14.53 -5.35 7.74
N THR A 334 15.25 -6.48 7.81
CA THR A 334 15.04 -7.66 6.96
C THR A 334 14.39 -8.77 7.78
N TYR A 335 13.29 -9.31 7.28
CA TYR A 335 12.50 -10.32 7.99
C TYR A 335 12.14 -11.48 7.05
N THR A 336 12.15 -12.70 7.60
CA THR A 336 11.74 -13.91 6.87
C THR A 336 10.39 -14.39 7.37
N PHE A 337 9.45 -14.57 6.44
CA PHE A 337 8.11 -15.07 6.69
C PHE A 337 8.01 -16.51 6.18
N THR A 338 7.69 -17.44 7.08
CA THR A 338 7.58 -18.88 6.74
C THR A 338 6.26 -19.24 6.06
N GLU A 339 5.26 -18.38 6.16
CA GLU A 339 3.92 -18.55 5.60
C GLU A 339 3.31 -17.19 5.28
N THR A 340 2.34 -17.16 4.37
CA THR A 340 1.57 -15.96 4.07
C THR A 340 0.70 -15.58 5.26
N LYS A 341 0.92 -14.40 5.85
CA LYS A 341 0.15 -13.94 7.00
C LYS A 341 0.15 -12.41 7.13
N LYS A 342 -0.72 -11.90 7.99
CA LYS A 342 -0.72 -10.48 8.40
C LYS A 342 0.38 -10.25 9.44
N HIS A 343 0.93 -9.04 9.43
CA HIS A 343 1.97 -8.60 10.35
C HIS A 343 1.55 -7.34 11.10
N TYR A 344 2.30 -6.98 12.14
CA TYR A 344 1.99 -5.84 12.99
C TYR A 344 3.14 -4.82 13.00
N PHE A 345 2.78 -3.57 12.68
CA PHE A 345 3.69 -2.43 12.81
C PHE A 345 3.24 -1.58 13.99
N THR A 346 4.12 -1.40 14.98
CA THR A 346 3.84 -0.66 16.21
C THR A 346 4.76 0.54 16.33
N VAL A 347 4.20 1.67 16.75
CA VAL A 347 4.90 2.93 16.94
C VAL A 347 4.61 3.47 18.35
N ILE A 348 5.67 3.82 19.06
CA ILE A 348 5.59 4.44 20.39
C ILE A 348 6.27 5.81 20.34
N SER A 349 5.51 6.87 20.56
CA SER A 349 6.07 8.23 20.62
C SER A 349 6.94 8.41 21.87
N LEU A 350 8.12 9.01 21.68
CA LEU A 350 9.03 9.44 22.75
C LEU A 350 9.04 10.97 22.94
N GLY A 351 8.17 11.68 22.22
CA GLY A 351 7.97 13.12 22.34
C GLY A 351 8.48 13.93 21.14
N SER A 352 8.13 15.22 21.14
CA SER A 352 8.46 16.20 20.11
C SER A 352 8.86 17.52 20.76
N THR A 353 9.78 18.25 20.15
CA THR A 353 10.20 19.58 20.63
C THR A 353 9.22 20.68 20.21
N ALA A 354 8.31 20.41 19.26
CA ALA A 354 7.38 21.39 18.69
C ALA A 354 6.11 21.65 19.53
N GLY A 355 5.97 21.02 20.70
CA GLY A 355 4.78 21.15 21.57
C GLY A 355 3.52 20.45 21.05
N ASP A 356 3.50 20.04 19.79
CA ASP A 356 2.55 19.10 19.18
C ASP A 356 3.31 17.88 18.68
N THR A 357 2.68 16.71 18.79
CA THR A 357 3.28 15.41 18.49
C THR A 357 2.41 14.72 17.44
N GLN A 358 2.98 14.52 16.26
CA GLN A 358 2.28 14.04 15.08
C GLN A 358 2.97 12.81 14.51
N PHE A 359 2.24 11.92 13.88
CA PHE A 359 2.81 10.81 13.10
C PHE A 359 2.10 10.74 11.76
N MET A 360 2.82 10.32 10.73
CA MET A 360 2.27 10.10 9.41
C MET A 360 2.85 8.82 8.85
N LEU A 361 1.98 8.05 8.22
CA LEU A 361 2.33 6.89 7.44
C LEU A 361 1.68 7.02 6.07
N ASP A 362 2.53 7.06 5.06
CA ASP A 362 2.16 6.99 3.64
C ASP A 362 1.93 5.50 3.31
N TYR A 363 3.01 4.77 2.98
CA TYR A 363 2.96 3.35 2.64
C TYR A 363 3.95 2.50 3.43
N LEU A 364 3.74 1.18 3.38
CA LEU A 364 4.77 0.19 3.69
C LEU A 364 5.22 -0.51 2.40
N GLU A 365 6.52 -0.75 2.28
CA GLU A 365 7.11 -1.57 1.22
C GLU A 365 7.61 -2.90 1.76
N PHE A 366 7.39 -3.96 0.98
CA PHE A 366 7.96 -5.28 1.19
C PHE A 366 8.79 -5.60 -0.06
N CYS A 367 10.09 -5.35 0.02
CA CYS A 367 11.02 -5.60 -1.09
C CYS A 367 11.72 -6.95 -0.89
N PRO A 368 11.49 -7.94 -1.76
CA PRO A 368 12.24 -9.20 -1.71
C PRO A 368 13.75 -8.93 -1.73
N THR A 369 14.50 -9.61 -0.88
CA THR A 369 15.95 -9.34 -0.72
C THR A 369 16.76 -9.52 -2.00
N GLU A 370 16.29 -10.40 -2.90
CA GLU A 370 16.86 -10.64 -4.22
C GLU A 370 16.74 -9.44 -5.18
N LEU A 371 15.86 -8.47 -4.89
CA LEU A 371 15.68 -7.29 -5.71
C LEU A 371 16.50 -6.08 -5.26
N LEU A 372 17.10 -6.09 -4.08
CA LEU A 372 17.72 -4.89 -3.48
C LEU A 372 18.77 -4.23 -4.38
N GLU A 373 19.50 -5.01 -5.19
CA GLU A 373 20.53 -4.48 -6.10
C GLU A 373 19.96 -3.95 -7.43
N THR A 374 18.74 -4.37 -7.79
CA THR A 374 18.14 -4.11 -9.12
C THR A 374 16.82 -3.35 -9.05
N GLU A 375 16.37 -3.02 -7.85
CA GLU A 375 15.13 -2.31 -7.63
C GLU A 375 15.15 -0.95 -8.31
N GLY A 376 14.01 -0.57 -8.89
CA GLY A 376 13.79 0.76 -9.43
C GLY A 376 13.84 1.85 -8.36
N ILE A 377 13.99 3.08 -8.85
CA ILE A 377 13.94 4.29 -8.03
C ILE A 377 12.52 4.82 -7.81
N ASP A 378 11.54 4.19 -8.49
CA ASP A 378 10.12 4.54 -8.52
C ASP A 378 9.30 3.93 -7.39
#